data_AF-A0A449B506-F1
#
_entry.id   AF-A0A449B506-F1
#
_cell.length_a   1.000
_cell.length_b   1.000
_cell.length_c   1.000
_cell.angle_alpha   90.00
_cell.angle_beta   90.00
_cell.angle_gamma   90.00
#
_symmetry.space_group_name_H-M   'P 1'
#
loop_
_entity.id
_entity.type
_entity.pdbx_description
1 polymer ?
#
loop_
_entity_poly.entity_id
_entity_poly.type
_entity_poly.pdbx_seq_one_letter_code
_entity_poly.pdbx_strand_id
1 'polypeptide(L)'
;MNITYENYFNSNINSKEKAKIIKSLCVLEKINSKIINDYKQHNKNILNLLKRKKPAFRIYNILAAMKPIYAKIIENDFIQEKENKWYNKEMKKSTYYRNKNLAMDEFLFLYINAGYNFN
;
A
#
# COMPACT_ATOMS: atom_id res chain seq x y z
N MET A 1 26.67 6.19 -3.66
CA MET A 1 25.77 6.02 -2.50
C MET A 1 24.59 5.17 -2.99
N ASN A 2 24.46 3.92 -2.55
CA ASN A 2 23.36 3.06 -2.99
C ASN A 2 22.07 3.47 -2.28
N ILE A 3 21.13 4.07 -3.02
CA ILE A 3 19.81 4.42 -2.51
C ILE A 3 19.00 3.12 -2.37
N THR A 4 18.89 2.60 -1.15
CA THR A 4 17.96 1.52 -0.81
C THR A 4 16.62 2.10 -0.35
N TYR A 5 15.53 1.35 -0.47
CA TYR A 5 14.21 1.78 0.03
C TYR A 5 14.25 2.14 1.53
N GLU A 6 15.14 1.49 2.30
CA GLU A 6 15.35 1.73 3.73
C GLU A 6 15.78 3.17 4.06
N ASN A 7 16.27 3.95 3.08
CA ASN A 7 16.70 5.32 3.29
C ASN A 7 15.95 6.35 2.43
N TYR A 8 15.04 5.91 1.56
CA TYR A 8 14.46 6.79 0.53
C TYR A 8 13.64 7.95 1.11
N PHE A 9 12.87 7.70 2.18
CA PHE A 9 12.05 8.72 2.85
C PHE A 9 12.51 9.06 4.26
N ASN A 10 13.48 8.34 4.84
CA ASN A 10 13.81 8.44 6.27
C ASN A 10 14.40 9.79 6.71
N SER A 11 14.91 10.60 5.77
CA SER A 11 15.37 11.97 6.05
C SER A 11 14.29 13.05 5.83
N ASN A 12 13.21 12.74 5.11
CA ASN A 12 12.27 13.75 4.61
C ASN A 12 10.84 13.61 5.14
N ILE A 13 10.45 12.43 5.62
CA ILE A 13 9.09 12.14 6.08
C ILE A 13 9.15 11.32 7.37
N ASN A 14 8.48 11.76 8.43
CA ASN A 14 8.47 11.01 9.68
C ASN A 14 7.44 9.85 9.65
N SER A 15 7.58 8.89 10.56
CA SER A 15 6.72 7.68 10.58
C SER A 15 5.22 8.00 10.74
N LYS A 16 4.85 9.10 11.39
CA LYS A 16 3.43 9.50 11.54
C LYS A 16 2.86 10.01 10.23
N GLU A 17 3.63 10.80 9.48
CA GLU A 17 3.26 11.29 8.14
C GLU A 17 3.15 10.15 7.15
N LYS A 18 4.13 9.24 7.12
CA LYS A 18 4.06 8.02 6.30
C LYS A 18 2.75 7.26 6.55
N ALA A 19 2.42 7.05 7.82
CA ALA A 19 1.19 6.36 8.19
C ALA A 19 -0.08 7.10 7.70
N LYS A 20 -0.13 8.44 7.79
CA LYS A 20 -1.23 9.25 7.26
C LYS A 20 -1.35 9.11 5.74
N ILE A 21 -0.24 9.22 5.02
CA ILE A 21 -0.20 9.10 3.56
C ILE A 21 -0.73 7.72 3.13
N ILE A 22 -0.22 6.65 3.74
CA ILE A 22 -0.64 5.28 3.42
C ILE A 22 -2.14 5.10 3.67
N LYS A 23 -2.68 5.61 4.79
CA LYS A 23 -4.13 5.58 5.04
C LYS A 23 -4.92 6.28 3.94
N SER A 24 -4.49 7.48 3.55
CA SER A 24 -5.15 8.22 2.47
C SER A 24 -5.10 7.46 1.14
N LEU A 25 -3.98 6.83 0.80
CA LEU A 25 -3.85 6.00 -0.40
C LEU A 25 -4.81 4.80 -0.36
N CYS A 26 -4.90 4.10 0.78
CA CYS A 26 -5.86 3.01 0.98
C CYS A 26 -7.31 3.47 0.79
N VAL A 27 -7.68 4.65 1.31
CA VAL A 27 -9.02 5.22 1.13
C VAL A 27 -9.29 5.56 -0.33
N LEU A 28 -8.34 6.20 -1.03
CA LEU A 28 -8.48 6.54 -2.45
C LEU A 28 -8.67 5.30 -3.32
N GLU A 29 -7.91 4.23 -3.06
CA GLU A 29 -8.04 2.95 -3.78
C GLU A 29 -9.38 2.26 -3.49
N LYS A 30 -9.89 2.32 -2.26
CA LYS A 30 -11.25 1.84 -1.91
C LYS A 30 -12.32 2.62 -2.67
N ILE A 31 -12.23 3.95 -2.72
CA ILE A 31 -13.15 4.82 -3.46
C ILE A 31 -13.11 4.51 -4.96
N ASN A 32 -11.91 4.45 -5.54
CA ASN A 32 -11.71 4.12 -6.95
C ASN A 32 -12.33 2.76 -7.32
N SER A 33 -12.14 1.75 -6.45
CA SER A 33 -12.73 0.43 -6.63
C SER A 33 -14.26 0.47 -6.64
N LYS A 34 -14.88 1.26 -5.75
CA LYS A 34 -16.32 1.46 -5.71
C LYS A 34 -16.82 2.13 -6.99
N ILE A 35 -16.20 3.24 -7.39
CA ILE A 35 -16.53 3.96 -8.62
C ILE A 35 -16.49 3.01 -9.84
N ILE A 36 -15.43 2.23 -9.99
CA ILE A 36 -15.30 1.27 -11.09
C ILE A 36 -16.41 0.22 -11.06
N ASN A 37 -16.77 -0.30 -9.88
CA ASN A 37 -17.82 -1.30 -9.75
C ASN A 37 -19.20 -0.72 -10.07
N ASP A 38 -19.50 0.48 -9.59
CA ASP A 38 -20.73 1.20 -9.90
C ASP A 38 -20.85 1.43 -11.43
N TYR A 39 -19.76 1.88 -12.09
CA TYR A 39 -19.74 2.02 -13.55
C TYR A 39 -19.93 0.70 -14.30
N LYS A 40 -19.35 -0.42 -13.82
CA LYS A 40 -19.56 -1.74 -14.44
C LYS A 40 -21.02 -2.18 -14.41
N GLN A 41 -21.76 -1.81 -13.36
CA GLN A 41 -23.17 -2.14 -13.22
C GLN A 41 -24.06 -1.28 -14.14
N HIS A 42 -23.71 -0.01 -14.36
CA HIS A 42 -24.57 0.94 -15.08
C HIS A 42 -24.17 1.21 -16.54
N ASN A 43 -22.94 0.92 -16.98
CA ASN A 43 -22.47 1.28 -18.33
C ASN A 43 -21.45 0.27 -18.92
N LYS A 44 -21.92 -0.70 -19.72
CA LYS A 44 -21.07 -1.70 -20.40
C LYS A 44 -20.06 -1.12 -21.40
N ASN A 45 -20.27 0.10 -21.92
CA ASN A 45 -19.39 0.72 -22.92
C ASN A 45 -18.15 1.40 -22.32
N ILE A 46 -18.22 1.92 -21.08
CA ILE A 46 -17.06 2.53 -20.37
C ILE A 46 -16.06 1.46 -19.91
N LEU A 47 -16.50 0.21 -19.77
CA LEU A 47 -15.64 -0.94 -19.47
C LEU A 47 -14.49 -1.08 -20.49
N ASN A 48 -14.67 -0.68 -21.76
CA ASN A 48 -13.58 -0.76 -22.74
C ASN A 48 -12.51 0.34 -22.54
N LEU A 49 -12.88 1.51 -21.99
CA LEU A 49 -11.95 2.55 -21.56
C LEU A 49 -11.19 2.14 -20.28
N LEU A 50 -11.88 1.53 -19.31
CA LEU A 50 -11.29 1.07 -18.05
C LEU A 50 -10.53 -0.26 -18.15
N LYS A 51 -10.84 -1.13 -19.13
CA LYS A 51 -10.14 -2.40 -19.38
C LYS A 51 -8.70 -2.19 -19.86
N ARG A 52 -8.41 -1.07 -20.53
CA ARG A 52 -7.07 -0.79 -21.09
C ARG A 52 -6.02 -0.45 -20.02
N LYS A 53 -6.44 -0.10 -18.81
CA LYS A 53 -5.56 0.05 -17.64
C LYS A 53 -6.34 -0.39 -16.42
N LYS A 54 -6.34 -1.70 -16.12
CA LYS A 54 -6.97 -2.21 -14.89
C LYS A 54 -6.44 -1.41 -13.68
N PRO A 55 -7.24 -0.55 -13.05
CA PRO A 55 -6.84 0.07 -11.78
C PRO A 55 -7.05 -0.92 -10.63
N ALA A 56 -7.21 -2.22 -10.94
CA ALA A 56 -7.63 -3.23 -10.01
C ALA A 56 -6.49 -3.50 -9.04
N PHE A 57 -6.56 -2.75 -7.94
CA PHE A 57 -5.82 -2.90 -6.71
C PHE A 57 -4.31 -2.84 -6.87
N ARG A 58 -3.81 -1.66 -7.25
CA ARG A 58 -2.38 -1.34 -7.21
C ARG A 58 -1.77 -1.74 -5.87
N ILE A 59 -2.52 -1.55 -4.78
CA ILE A 59 -2.15 -1.98 -3.43
C ILE A 59 -1.83 -3.47 -3.36
N TYR A 60 -2.68 -4.37 -3.89
CA TYR A 60 -2.41 -5.82 -3.80
C TYR A 60 -1.20 -6.24 -4.64
N ASN A 61 -0.96 -5.59 -5.78
CA ASN A 61 0.25 -5.82 -6.56
C ASN A 61 1.51 -5.36 -5.80
N ILE A 62 1.41 -4.24 -5.08
CA ILE A 62 2.50 -3.75 -4.23
C ILE A 62 2.74 -4.74 -3.08
N LEU A 63 1.70 -5.19 -2.38
CA LEU A 63 1.83 -6.17 -1.30
C LEU A 63 2.48 -7.47 -1.78
N ALA A 64 2.17 -7.93 -3.00
CA ALA A 64 2.79 -9.12 -3.58
C ALA A 64 4.29 -8.93 -3.90
N ALA A 65 4.73 -7.70 -4.16
CA ALA A 65 6.13 -7.35 -4.42
C ALA A 65 6.92 -7.06 -3.13
N MET A 66 6.24 -6.87 -2.00
CA MET A 66 6.87 -6.56 -0.72
C MET A 66 7.41 -7.81 -0.03
N LYS A 67 8.35 -7.61 0.91
CA LYS A 67 8.72 -8.67 1.86
C LYS A 67 7.48 -9.18 2.60
N PRO A 68 7.31 -10.50 2.81
CA PRO A 68 6.09 -11.07 3.38
C PRO A 68 5.67 -10.45 4.73
N ILE A 69 6.64 -10.21 5.62
CA ILE A 69 6.36 -9.63 6.93
C ILE A 69 5.92 -8.16 6.85
N TYR A 70 6.42 -7.41 5.86
CA TYR A 70 6.05 -6.01 5.65
C TYR A 70 4.69 -5.89 4.98
N ALA A 71 4.42 -6.73 3.97
CA ALA A 71 3.10 -6.84 3.35
C ALA A 71 2.02 -7.10 4.41
N LYS A 72 2.28 -8.06 5.31
CA LYS A 72 1.39 -8.39 6.41
C LYS A 72 1.15 -7.23 7.38
N ILE A 73 2.19 -6.44 7.66
CA ILE A 73 2.03 -5.22 8.48
C ILE A 73 1.14 -4.21 7.76
N ILE A 74 1.39 -3.94 6.48
CA ILE A 74 0.56 -2.99 5.72
C ILE A 74 -0.89 -3.45 5.67
N GLU A 75 -1.11 -4.72 5.36
CA GLU A 75 -2.44 -5.31 5.28
C GLU A 75 -3.19 -5.18 6.61
N ASN A 76 -2.59 -5.61 7.71
CA ASN A 76 -3.26 -5.61 9.01
C ASN A 76 -3.46 -4.19 9.58
N ASP A 77 -2.48 -3.30 9.43
CA ASP A 77 -2.52 -1.98 10.07
C ASP A 77 -3.28 -0.91 9.27
N PHE A 78 -3.32 -1.03 7.94
CA PHE A 78 -3.81 0.04 7.06
C PHE A 78 -4.97 -0.38 6.16
N ILE A 79 -5.07 -1.66 5.78
CA ILE A 79 -6.13 -2.12 4.87
C ILE A 79 -7.30 -2.73 5.65
N GLN A 80 -6.98 -3.75 6.46
CA GLN A 80 -7.94 -4.49 7.29
C GLN A 80 -8.21 -3.77 8.62
N GLU A 81 -7.28 -2.91 9.07
CA GLU A 81 -7.38 -2.17 10.32
C GLU A 81 -7.67 -3.09 11.53
N LYS A 82 -6.93 -4.20 11.62
CA LYS A 82 -7.06 -5.19 12.69
C LYS A 82 -6.83 -4.57 14.07
N GLU A 83 -7.33 -5.27 15.08
CA GLU A 83 -7.23 -4.88 16.48
C GLU A 83 -5.81 -4.47 16.90
N ASN A 84 -5.77 -3.55 17.87
CA ASN A 84 -4.53 -3.13 18.51
C ASN A 84 -3.77 -4.36 19.04
N LYS A 85 -2.54 -4.54 18.55
CA LYS A 85 -1.56 -5.57 18.96
C LYS A 85 -1.71 -6.98 18.35
N TRP A 86 -2.29 -7.13 17.16
CA TRP A 86 -2.26 -8.40 16.41
C TRP A 86 -0.85 -9.01 16.30
N TYR A 87 0.19 -8.17 16.25
CA TYR A 87 1.60 -8.57 16.12
C TYR A 87 2.16 -9.35 17.31
N ASN A 88 1.51 -9.32 18.49
CA ASN A 88 1.99 -10.01 19.69
C ASN A 88 2.11 -11.53 19.52
N LYS A 89 1.36 -12.11 18.57
CA LYS A 89 1.40 -13.54 18.26
C LYS A 89 2.60 -13.94 17.39
N GLU A 90 3.31 -12.96 16.81
CA GLU A 90 4.32 -13.22 15.76
C GLU A 90 5.67 -12.58 16.06
N MET A 91 5.70 -11.46 16.78
CA MET A 91 6.95 -10.76 17.06
C MET A 91 6.87 -9.89 18.31
N LYS A 92 8.04 -9.59 18.87
CA LYS A 92 8.18 -8.64 19.98
C LYS A 92 7.81 -7.23 19.52
N LYS A 93 7.29 -6.42 20.45
CA LYS A 93 6.86 -5.03 20.22
C LYS A 93 7.92 -4.17 19.52
N SER A 94 9.17 -4.20 19.98
CA SER A 94 10.27 -3.42 19.39
C SER A 94 10.56 -3.84 17.94
N THR A 95 10.58 -5.14 17.68
CA THR A 95 10.73 -5.71 16.33
C THR A 95 9.60 -5.27 15.41
N TYR A 96 8.37 -5.28 15.91
CA TYR A 96 7.20 -4.80 15.16
C TYR A 96 7.32 -3.33 14.76
N TYR A 97 7.62 -2.41 15.69
CA TYR A 97 7.71 -1.00 15.34
C TYR A 97 8.85 -0.70 14.36
N ARG A 98 9.98 -1.41 14.49
CA ARG A 98 11.08 -1.33 13.52
C ARG A 98 10.62 -1.80 12.14
N ASN A 99 10.02 -3.00 12.06
CA ASN A 99 9.53 -3.56 10.81
C ASN A 99 8.41 -2.72 10.21
N LYS A 100 7.55 -2.09 11.02
CA LYS A 100 6.48 -1.20 10.57
C LYS A 100 7.04 0.02 9.86
N ASN A 101 8.08 0.65 10.40
CA ASN A 101 8.69 1.79 9.72
C ASN A 101 9.27 1.40 8.36
N LEU A 102 10.00 0.29 8.30
CA LEU A 102 10.56 -0.25 7.05
C LEU A 102 9.47 -0.67 6.05
N ALA A 103 8.38 -1.27 6.54
CA ALA A 103 7.24 -1.65 5.71
C ALA A 103 6.57 -0.42 5.07
N MET A 104 6.43 0.67 5.82
CA MET A 104 5.89 1.92 5.29
C MET A 104 6.81 2.53 4.22
N ASP A 105 8.13 2.47 4.41
CA ASP A 105 9.10 2.96 3.42
C ASP A 105 9.05 2.15 2.13
N GLU A 106 9.11 0.83 2.24
CA GLU A 106 9.04 -0.07 1.08
C GLU A 106 7.72 0.08 0.34
N PHE A 107 6.60 0.16 1.07
CA PHE A 107 5.28 0.38 0.49
C PHE A 107 5.21 1.69 -0.28
N LEU A 108 5.62 2.81 0.32
CA LEU A 108 5.57 4.13 -0.35
C LEU A 108 6.50 4.19 -1.55
N PHE A 109 7.68 3.58 -1.45
CA PHE A 109 8.63 3.52 -2.56
C PHE A 109 8.03 2.76 -3.74
N LEU A 110 7.49 1.56 -3.50
CA LEU A 110 6.82 0.77 -4.52
C LEU A 110 5.57 1.48 -5.04
N TYR A 111 4.77 2.10 -4.16
CA TYR A 111 3.57 2.81 -4.57
C TYR A 111 3.88 3.98 -5.49
N ILE A 112 4.90 4.79 -5.21
CA ILE A 112 5.25 5.92 -6.07
C ILE A 112 5.89 5.42 -7.38
N ASN A 113 6.81 4.46 -7.30
CA ASN A 113 7.60 4.02 -8.45
C ASN A 113 6.91 2.95 -9.32
N ALA A 114 5.88 2.25 -8.84
CA ALA A 114 5.11 1.29 -9.64
C ALA A 114 4.41 1.95 -10.85
N GLY A 115 4.33 3.27 -10.90
CA GLY A 115 3.82 4.02 -12.06
C GLY A 115 4.85 4.22 -13.17
N TYR A 116 6.13 3.95 -12.91
CA TYR A 116 7.24 4.18 -13.84
C TYR A 116 7.67 2.93 -14.62
N ASN A 117 7.25 1.73 -14.21
CA ASN A 117 7.66 0.47 -14.82
C ASN A 117 6.47 -0.36 -15.32
N PHE A 118 5.81 0.09 -16.39
CA PHE A 118 5.09 -0.77 -17.33
C PHE A 118 5.07 -0.06 -18.70
N ASN A 119 6.21 -0.17 -19.41
CA ASN A 119 6.28 -0.01 -20.86
C ASN A 119 5.99 -1.36 -21.51
#